data_AF-C4RCH0-F1
#
_entry.id   AF-C4RCH0-F1
#
_cell.length_a   1.000
_cell.length_b   1.000
_cell.length_c   1.000
_cell.angle_alpha   90.00
_cell.angle_beta   90.00
_cell.angle_gamma   90.00
#
_symmetry.space_group_name_H-M   'P 1'
#
loop_
_entity.id
_entity.type
_entity.pdbx_description
1 polymer ?
#
loop_
_entity_poly.entity_id
_entity_poly.type
_entity_poly.pdbx_seq_one_letter_code
_entity_poly.pdbx_strand_id
1 'polypeptide(L)'
;MSEEQTETGTGWPQPAGPGRPGGPAGEPDGRPGAPDSGEVSPLAAAAESSSVPDVAGAGAVTVELSSVAPSGVGSSEASSSGPAAVARRFTSAGAMIALLLGLLGFTLVVQLRTTSTDPTAAATRQEDLVRIFSDLDSREKRLRQDIEALEESQRQLRSGEQGRQAALEEATRRADELGILAGTLPARGPGLSVRFEAGAKPISAYRVLDAVQELRGAGAEAMQISGGDGAAVRIIASTYFLDGAGGELVVDGRRLSGPFTITVIGDPTTMATALKIPGGVAASVAGDGGNVIVEDREVAEVSALHAPVKLEHARPVS
;
A
#
# COMPACT_ATOMS: atom_id res chain seq x y z
N MET A 1 67.22 65.23 -19.88
CA MET A 1 67.26 64.51 -18.60
C MET A 1 65.88 63.91 -18.46
N SER A 2 65.65 62.69 -18.97
CA SER A 2 65.81 61.42 -18.23
C SER A 2 64.91 61.47 -16.98
N GLU A 3 63.93 60.59 -16.74
CA GLU A 3 63.85 59.15 -16.95
C GLU A 3 62.39 58.67 -17.00
N GLU A 4 62.26 57.48 -17.57
CA GLU A 4 61.17 56.51 -17.58
C GLU A 4 60.87 55.96 -16.18
N GLN A 5 59.60 55.89 -15.75
CA GLN A 5 59.12 54.82 -14.86
C GLN A 5 57.65 54.47 -15.13
N THR A 6 57.47 53.18 -15.36
CA THR A 6 56.25 52.41 -15.52
C THR A 6 55.53 52.21 -14.20
N GLU A 7 54.20 52.37 -14.14
CA GLU A 7 53.41 51.65 -13.16
C GLU A 7 52.02 51.28 -13.73
N THR A 8 51.94 50.04 -14.19
CA THR A 8 50.70 49.34 -14.52
C THR A 8 49.97 48.98 -13.22
N GLY A 9 49.04 49.84 -12.79
CA GLY A 9 48.09 49.54 -11.72
C GLY A 9 46.71 49.33 -12.31
N THR A 10 46.33 48.06 -12.55
CA THR A 10 44.98 47.68 -12.97
C THR A 10 43.95 48.11 -11.93
N GLY A 11 43.18 49.15 -12.25
CA GLY A 11 42.11 49.70 -11.41
C GLY A 11 40.87 48.82 -11.33
N TRP A 12 40.99 47.63 -10.73
CA TRP A 12 39.84 46.84 -10.31
C TRP A 12 39.52 47.15 -8.84
N PRO A 13 38.30 47.62 -8.50
CA PRO A 13 37.86 47.67 -7.12
C PRO A 13 37.76 46.24 -6.55
N GLN A 14 38.31 46.01 -5.37
CA GLN A 14 38.19 44.74 -4.66
C GLN A 14 36.72 44.43 -4.34
N PRO A 15 36.23 43.19 -4.56
CA PRO A 15 34.89 42.82 -4.14
C PRO A 15 34.82 42.81 -2.61
N ALA A 16 33.87 43.56 -2.06
CA ALA A 16 33.52 43.48 -0.65
C ALA A 16 33.03 42.05 -0.34
N GLY A 17 33.71 41.35 0.57
CA GLY A 17 33.21 40.08 1.11
C GLY A 17 31.90 40.31 1.88
N PRO A 18 30.99 39.32 1.94
CA PRO A 18 29.75 39.48 2.67
C PRO A 18 30.04 39.61 4.18
N GLY A 19 29.68 40.77 4.73
CA GLY A 19 29.69 41.00 6.18
C GLY A 19 28.69 40.08 6.86
N ARG A 20 29.19 39.24 7.77
CA ARG A 20 28.37 38.42 8.67
C ARG A 20 27.67 39.36 9.66
N PRO A 21 26.33 39.45 9.71
CA PRO A 21 25.67 40.22 10.76
C PRO A 21 25.86 39.48 12.10
N GLY A 22 26.54 40.15 13.02
CA GLY A 22 26.61 39.74 14.42
C GLY A 22 25.34 40.15 15.15
N GLY A 23 24.47 39.17 15.40
CA GLY A 23 23.34 39.27 16.32
C GLY A 23 23.38 38.08 17.29
N PRO A 24 22.91 38.24 18.53
CA PRO A 24 22.99 37.18 19.54
C PRO A 24 22.16 35.95 19.12
N ALA A 25 22.74 34.77 19.34
CA ALA A 25 22.10 33.49 19.11
C ALA A 25 20.77 33.42 19.89
N GLY A 26 19.66 33.25 19.16
CA GLY A 26 18.37 32.94 19.75
C GLY A 26 18.39 31.52 20.35
N GLU A 27 17.87 31.43 21.56
CA GLU A 27 17.54 30.24 22.34
C GLU A 27 16.95 29.10 21.47
N PRO A 28 17.35 27.82 21.66
CA PRO A 28 16.76 26.70 20.94
C PRO A 28 15.29 26.48 21.37
N ASP A 29 14.39 26.44 20.38
CA ASP A 29 12.96 26.13 20.53
C ASP A 29 12.76 24.73 21.14
N GLY A 30 12.09 24.66 22.29
CA GLY A 30 11.87 23.45 23.09
C GLY A 30 10.68 22.59 22.64
N ARG A 31 10.48 22.41 21.34
CA ARG A 31 9.43 21.50 20.84
C ARG A 31 9.93 20.06 20.82
N PRO A 32 9.16 19.07 21.31
CA PRO A 32 9.56 17.66 21.24
C PRO A 32 9.72 17.23 19.78
N GLY A 33 10.88 16.68 19.46
CA GLY A 33 11.21 16.18 18.12
C GLY A 33 10.25 15.08 17.67
N ALA A 34 9.85 15.15 16.40
CA ALA A 34 9.24 14.02 15.72
C ALA A 34 10.24 12.84 15.70
N PRO A 35 9.79 11.59 15.87
CA PRO A 35 10.69 10.45 15.83
C PRO A 35 11.29 10.28 14.44
N ASP A 36 12.60 10.10 14.45
CA ASP A 36 13.48 9.82 13.32
C ASP A 36 12.96 8.61 12.53
N SER A 37 12.61 8.79 11.26
CA SER A 37 12.16 7.71 10.37
C SER A 37 13.38 6.93 9.86
N GLY A 38 14.05 6.24 10.77
CA GLY A 38 15.38 5.65 10.55
C GLY A 38 15.57 4.24 11.08
N GLU A 39 14.53 3.47 11.38
CA GLU A 39 14.69 2.03 11.70
C GLU A 39 13.52 1.18 11.17
N VAL A 40 13.60 0.79 9.90
CA VAL A 40 13.04 -0.49 9.45
C VAL A 40 14.06 -1.17 8.54
N SER A 41 15.10 -1.76 9.14
CA SER A 41 15.89 -2.78 8.46
C SER A 41 15.08 -4.09 8.42
N PRO A 42 14.82 -4.67 7.24
CA PRO A 42 14.17 -5.97 7.14
C PRO A 42 15.15 -7.06 7.58
N LEU A 43 14.75 -7.84 8.58
CA LEU A 43 15.49 -9.00 9.04
C LEU A 43 15.57 -10.03 7.90
N ALA A 44 16.80 -10.37 7.54
CA ALA A 44 17.15 -11.40 6.59
C ALA A 44 16.55 -12.76 6.98
N ALA A 45 16.03 -13.47 5.98
CA ALA A 45 15.61 -14.85 6.10
C ALA A 45 16.84 -15.75 6.36
N ALA A 46 16.97 -16.22 7.61
CA ALA A 46 17.78 -17.38 7.91
C ALA A 46 16.87 -18.62 7.87
N ALA A 47 17.06 -19.41 6.82
CA ALA A 47 16.51 -20.76 6.72
C ALA A 47 17.29 -21.67 7.67
N GLU A 48 16.61 -22.27 8.65
CA GLU A 48 17.06 -23.55 9.21
C GLU A 48 15.89 -24.52 9.36
N SER A 49 16.17 -25.70 8.84
CA SER A 49 15.34 -26.89 8.73
C SER A 49 14.96 -27.44 10.10
N SER A 50 13.73 -27.92 10.26
CA SER A 50 13.45 -29.05 11.15
C SER A 50 12.29 -29.89 10.62
N SER A 51 12.62 -31.16 10.50
CA SER A 51 11.96 -32.27 9.83
C SER A 51 10.62 -32.71 10.42
N VAL A 52 9.68 -33.00 9.54
CA VAL A 52 8.48 -33.82 9.79
C VAL A 52 8.84 -35.29 9.52
N PRO A 53 8.47 -36.26 10.39
CA PRO A 53 8.37 -37.63 9.95
C PRO A 53 6.95 -37.93 9.46
N ASP A 54 6.94 -38.48 8.26
CA ASP A 54 5.89 -39.19 7.56
C ASP A 54 5.38 -40.40 8.35
N VAL A 55 4.06 -40.57 8.44
CA VAL A 55 3.45 -41.91 8.58
C VAL A 55 2.16 -41.96 7.76
N ALA A 56 2.32 -42.30 6.49
CA ALA A 56 1.29 -42.95 5.70
C ALA A 56 0.87 -44.29 6.32
N GLY A 57 -0.42 -44.63 6.22
CA GLY A 57 -0.82 -46.03 6.08
C GLY A 57 -2.00 -46.51 6.90
N ALA A 58 -3.14 -46.55 6.23
CA ALA A 58 -4.08 -47.68 6.22
C ALA A 58 -5.02 -47.91 7.42
N GLY A 59 -6.30 -48.08 7.08
CA GLY A 59 -7.21 -48.93 7.84
C GLY A 59 -8.48 -48.24 8.31
N ALA A 60 -9.33 -47.79 7.38
CA ALA A 60 -10.73 -47.59 7.70
C ALA A 60 -11.35 -48.93 8.12
N VAL A 61 -11.73 -49.06 9.39
CA VAL A 61 -12.58 -50.16 9.87
C VAL A 61 -13.88 -49.56 10.38
N THR A 62 -14.85 -49.54 9.47
CA THR A 62 -16.28 -49.38 9.74
C THR A 62 -16.80 -50.64 10.44
N VAL A 63 -17.53 -50.48 11.54
CA VAL A 63 -18.33 -51.56 12.13
C VAL A 63 -19.79 -51.23 11.90
N GLU A 64 -20.36 -51.82 10.86
CA GLU A 64 -21.81 -51.89 10.65
C GLU A 64 -22.41 -52.95 11.58
N LEU A 65 -23.48 -52.56 12.28
CA LEU A 65 -24.41 -53.48 12.89
C LEU A 65 -25.37 -53.97 11.81
N SER A 66 -25.36 -55.27 11.52
CA SER A 66 -26.52 -55.97 10.99
C SER A 66 -26.48 -57.46 11.28
N SER A 67 -27.63 -57.90 11.77
CA SER A 67 -28.24 -59.23 11.77
C SER A 67 -27.56 -60.36 11.00
N VAL A 68 -27.64 -61.57 11.58
CA VAL A 68 -28.45 -62.71 11.07
C VAL A 68 -28.17 -63.93 11.96
N ALA A 69 -29.24 -64.45 12.58
CA ALA A 69 -29.32 -65.84 13.05
C ALA A 69 -29.58 -66.77 11.85
N PRO A 70 -29.21 -68.06 11.88
CA PRO A 70 -30.21 -69.09 12.21
C PRO A 70 -29.63 -70.29 13.00
N SER A 71 -30.39 -70.87 13.93
CA SER A 71 -31.15 -72.14 13.79
C SER A 71 -30.28 -73.34 13.39
N GLY A 72 -30.27 -74.48 14.06
CA GLY A 72 -31.19 -75.10 15.00
C GLY A 72 -30.82 -76.59 15.13
N VAL A 73 -31.85 -77.44 15.31
CA VAL A 73 -31.83 -78.88 15.61
C VAL A 73 -31.78 -79.12 17.11
N GLY A 74 -32.83 -79.60 17.77
CA GLY A 74 -34.05 -80.33 17.40
C GLY A 74 -34.43 -81.13 18.66
N SER A 75 -35.59 -81.72 18.92
CA SER A 75 -36.93 -81.82 18.35
C SER A 75 -37.76 -82.58 19.41
N SER A 76 -39.08 -82.56 19.28
CA SER A 76 -40.11 -83.38 19.95
C SER A 76 -40.51 -82.95 21.38
N GLU A 77 -41.69 -82.34 21.57
CA GLU A 77 -43.03 -82.97 21.57
C GLU A 77 -43.12 -84.20 22.48
N ALA A 78 -43.88 -84.09 23.56
CA ALA A 78 -45.19 -84.76 23.72
C ALA A 78 -45.60 -84.84 25.20
N SER A 79 -46.71 -84.16 25.51
CA SER A 79 -47.90 -84.68 26.18
C SER A 79 -47.81 -85.81 27.22
N SER A 80 -48.43 -85.48 28.36
CA SER A 80 -49.47 -86.22 29.09
C SER A 80 -49.11 -87.35 30.08
N SER A 81 -49.94 -87.36 31.13
CA SER A 81 -50.25 -88.42 32.11
C SER A 81 -49.29 -88.62 33.31
N GLY A 82 -49.81 -88.36 34.52
CA GLY A 82 -49.34 -89.04 35.75
C GLY A 82 -49.93 -90.46 35.85
N PRO A 83 -49.83 -91.19 36.99
CA PRO A 83 -49.23 -90.86 38.29
C PRO A 83 -48.31 -91.99 38.86
N ALA A 84 -47.99 -91.87 40.17
CA ALA A 84 -47.55 -92.90 41.14
C ALA A 84 -46.05 -92.99 41.52
N ALA A 85 -45.77 -92.35 42.67
CA ALA A 85 -44.93 -92.76 43.80
C ALA A 85 -43.69 -93.65 43.57
N VAL A 86 -42.50 -93.08 43.82
CA VAL A 86 -41.38 -93.81 44.44
C VAL A 86 -40.78 -92.92 45.54
N ALA A 87 -40.76 -93.45 46.76
CA ALA A 87 -40.23 -92.80 47.94
C ALA A 87 -38.71 -92.62 47.89
N ARG A 88 -38.26 -91.46 48.41
CA ARG A 88 -36.96 -91.12 49.05
C ARG A 88 -35.76 -92.01 48.72
N ARG A 89 -34.63 -91.36 48.41
CA ARG A 89 -33.47 -91.24 49.33
C ARG A 89 -32.75 -89.90 49.15
N PHE A 90 -32.76 -89.05 50.18
CA PHE A 90 -31.79 -87.96 50.30
C PHE A 90 -30.40 -88.58 50.47
N THR A 91 -29.63 -88.67 49.40
CA THR A 91 -28.21 -88.99 49.48
C THR A 91 -27.46 -87.77 50.01
N SER A 92 -26.55 -87.96 50.98
CA SER A 92 -25.70 -86.91 51.54
C SER A 92 -24.95 -86.08 50.49
N ALA A 93 -24.64 -86.70 49.34
CA ALA A 93 -24.05 -86.03 48.18
C ALA A 93 -24.96 -84.95 47.56
N GLY A 94 -26.29 -85.16 47.51
CA GLY A 94 -27.24 -84.19 46.96
C GLY A 94 -27.41 -82.96 47.86
N ALA A 95 -27.39 -83.16 49.17
CA ALA A 95 -27.35 -82.07 50.14
C ALA A 95 -26.04 -81.27 50.03
N MET A 96 -24.92 -81.94 49.80
CA MET A 96 -23.61 -81.29 49.62
C MET A 96 -23.54 -80.47 48.33
N ILE A 97 -24.06 -80.99 47.21
CA ILE A 97 -24.13 -80.25 45.94
C ILE A 97 -25.06 -79.04 46.05
N ALA A 98 -26.24 -79.20 46.66
CA ALA A 98 -27.16 -78.08 46.88
C ALA A 98 -26.56 -77.01 47.80
N LEU A 99 -25.82 -77.41 48.84
CA LEU A 99 -25.09 -76.52 49.71
C LEU A 99 -24.00 -75.76 48.94
N LEU A 100 -23.19 -76.45 48.13
CA LEU A 100 -22.12 -75.85 47.34
C LEU A 100 -22.67 -74.89 46.27
N LEU A 101 -23.75 -75.26 45.58
CA LEU A 101 -24.43 -74.37 44.62
C LEU A 101 -25.06 -73.17 45.32
N GLY A 102 -25.64 -73.36 46.51
CA GLY A 102 -26.16 -72.28 47.34
C GLY A 102 -25.07 -71.31 47.78
N LEU A 103 -23.91 -71.83 48.22
CA LEU A 103 -22.75 -71.04 48.60
C LEU A 103 -22.13 -70.32 47.41
N LEU A 104 -21.97 -71.00 46.27
CA LEU A 104 -21.45 -70.41 45.04
C LEU A 104 -22.38 -69.30 44.53
N GLY A 105 -23.68 -69.56 44.46
CA GLY A 105 -24.69 -68.58 44.09
C GLY A 105 -24.70 -67.38 45.04
N PHE A 106 -24.60 -67.63 46.35
CA PHE A 106 -24.49 -66.57 47.35
C PHE A 106 -23.20 -65.75 47.17
N THR A 107 -22.04 -66.38 46.96
CA THR A 107 -20.78 -65.68 46.72
C THR A 107 -20.78 -64.88 45.42
N LEU A 108 -21.39 -65.39 44.36
CA LEU A 108 -21.52 -64.70 43.07
C LEU A 108 -22.42 -63.47 43.20
N VAL A 109 -23.55 -63.59 43.91
CA VAL A 109 -24.44 -62.46 44.18
C VAL A 109 -23.75 -61.43 45.07
N VAL A 110 -23.00 -61.85 46.10
CA VAL A 110 -22.22 -60.94 46.94
C VAL A 110 -21.14 -60.25 46.12
N GLN A 111 -20.38 -60.97 45.28
CA GLN A 111 -19.37 -60.39 44.38
C GLN A 111 -19.98 -59.41 43.37
N LEU A 112 -21.09 -59.76 42.74
CA LEU A 112 -21.79 -58.87 41.81
C LEU A 112 -22.34 -57.63 42.53
N ARG A 113 -22.83 -57.80 43.76
CA ARG A 113 -23.35 -56.70 44.56
C ARG A 113 -22.22 -55.80 45.07
N THR A 114 -21.06 -56.33 45.44
CA THR A 114 -19.87 -55.54 45.80
C THR A 114 -19.22 -54.88 44.59
N THR A 115 -19.21 -55.51 43.42
CA THR A 115 -18.70 -54.93 42.16
C THR A 115 -19.64 -53.85 41.60
N SER A 116 -20.96 -54.01 41.75
CA SER A 116 -21.95 -53.02 41.30
C SER A 116 -22.16 -51.87 42.30
N THR A 117 -21.77 -52.11 43.56
CA THR A 117 -21.84 -51.13 44.66
C THR A 117 -20.43 -50.76 45.10
N ASP A 118 -19.50 -50.61 44.16
CA ASP A 118 -18.20 -50.02 44.45
C ASP A 118 -18.32 -48.50 44.26
N PRO A 119 -18.58 -47.72 45.34
CA PRO A 119 -18.74 -46.28 45.24
C PRO A 119 -17.48 -45.60 44.70
N THR A 120 -16.33 -46.28 44.74
CA THR A 120 -15.06 -45.76 44.22
C THR A 120 -15.04 -45.74 42.68
N ALA A 121 -15.52 -46.77 42.00
CA ALA A 121 -15.55 -46.83 40.53
C ALA A 121 -16.56 -45.85 39.90
N ALA A 122 -17.69 -45.60 40.58
CA ALA A 122 -18.66 -44.57 40.18
C ALA A 122 -18.12 -43.14 40.43
N ALA A 123 -17.42 -42.94 41.55
CA ALA A 123 -16.75 -41.67 41.86
C ALA A 123 -15.63 -41.34 40.86
N THR A 124 -14.77 -42.31 40.48
CA THR A 124 -13.70 -42.10 39.49
C THR A 124 -14.23 -41.68 38.12
N ARG A 125 -15.35 -42.25 37.66
CA ARG A 125 -15.99 -41.85 36.37
C ARG A 125 -16.53 -40.43 36.41
N GLN A 126 -17.09 -40.01 37.54
CA GLN A 126 -17.60 -38.66 37.71
C GLN A 126 -16.47 -37.63 37.79
N GLU A 127 -15.38 -37.96 38.49
CA GLU A 127 -14.15 -37.17 38.55
C GLU A 127 -13.51 -37.01 37.16
N ASP A 128 -13.44 -38.08 36.36
CA ASP A 128 -12.91 -38.03 35.00
C ASP A 128 -13.74 -37.13 34.07
N LEU A 129 -15.07 -37.17 34.17
CA LEU A 129 -15.94 -36.28 33.39
C LEU A 129 -15.78 -34.81 33.80
N VAL A 130 -15.67 -34.52 35.10
CA VAL A 130 -15.40 -33.16 35.60
C VAL A 130 -14.02 -32.69 35.13
N ARG A 131 -13.04 -33.59 35.10
CA ARG A 131 -11.70 -33.29 34.58
C ARG A 131 -11.71 -33.02 33.08
N ILE A 132 -12.41 -33.83 32.29
CA ILE A 132 -12.55 -33.61 30.85
C ILE A 132 -13.31 -32.30 30.59
N PHE A 133 -14.39 -32.03 31.32
CA PHE A 133 -15.14 -30.79 31.19
C PHE A 133 -14.28 -29.57 31.55
N SER A 134 -13.50 -29.64 32.62
CA SER A 134 -12.59 -28.54 33.00
C SER A 134 -11.43 -28.34 32.02
N ASP A 135 -10.91 -29.41 31.41
CA ASP A 135 -9.93 -29.31 30.32
C ASP A 135 -10.57 -28.69 29.06
N LEU A 136 -11.79 -29.11 28.71
CA LEU A 136 -12.54 -28.53 27.59
C LEU A 136 -12.88 -27.06 27.83
N ASP A 137 -13.35 -26.68 29.03
CA ASP A 137 -13.63 -25.29 29.40
C ASP A 137 -12.34 -24.45 29.38
N SER A 138 -11.22 -25.01 29.84
CA SER A 138 -9.91 -24.35 29.77
C SER A 138 -9.43 -24.16 28.33
N ARG A 139 -9.62 -25.16 27.47
CA ARG A 139 -9.32 -25.08 26.03
C ARG A 139 -10.23 -24.09 25.33
N GLU A 140 -11.52 -24.09 25.64
CA GLU A 140 -12.50 -23.15 25.09
C GLU A 140 -12.13 -21.71 25.46
N LYS A 141 -11.79 -21.46 26.74
CA LYS A 141 -11.30 -20.15 27.19
C LYS A 141 -10.04 -19.72 26.45
N ARG A 142 -9.06 -20.61 26.29
CA ARG A 142 -7.83 -20.31 25.54
C ARG A 142 -8.13 -20.00 24.08
N LEU A 143 -8.94 -20.83 23.41
CA LEU A 143 -9.33 -20.60 22.01
C LEU A 143 -10.09 -19.29 21.83
N ARG A 144 -10.95 -18.90 22.79
CA ARG A 144 -11.62 -17.59 22.78
C ARG A 144 -10.62 -16.44 22.88
N GLN A 145 -9.63 -16.54 23.77
CA GLN A 145 -8.54 -15.55 23.88
C GLN A 145 -7.71 -15.47 22.59
N ASP A 146 -7.39 -16.61 21.99
CA ASP A 146 -6.66 -16.66 20.72
C ASP A 146 -7.48 -15.99 19.60
N ILE A 147 -8.78 -16.28 19.50
CA ILE A 147 -9.68 -15.64 18.53
C ILE A 147 -9.69 -14.12 18.71
N GLU A 148 -9.88 -13.64 19.95
CA GLU A 148 -9.88 -12.20 20.25
C GLU A 148 -8.56 -11.53 19.83
N ALA A 149 -7.43 -12.16 20.12
CA ALA A 149 -6.10 -11.67 19.74
C ALA A 149 -5.87 -11.69 18.21
N LEU A 150 -6.32 -12.74 17.51
CA LEU A 150 -6.23 -12.82 16.05
C LEU A 150 -7.11 -11.77 15.37
N GLU A 151 -8.33 -11.55 15.88
CA GLU A 151 -9.22 -10.52 15.36
C GLU A 151 -8.65 -9.11 15.60
N GLU A 152 -8.01 -8.87 16.75
CA GLU A 152 -7.31 -7.62 17.00
C GLU A 152 -6.12 -7.41 16.04
N SER A 153 -5.28 -8.43 15.88
CA SER A 153 -4.17 -8.42 14.91
C SER A 153 -4.68 -8.16 13.49
N GLN A 154 -5.76 -8.83 13.08
CA GLN A 154 -6.38 -8.61 11.78
C GLN A 154 -6.90 -7.18 11.61
N ARG A 155 -7.52 -6.59 12.65
CA ARG A 155 -7.96 -5.19 12.63
C ARG A 155 -6.78 -4.23 12.49
N GLN A 156 -5.70 -4.44 13.25
CA GLN A 156 -4.49 -3.62 13.19
C GLN A 156 -3.78 -3.71 11.83
N LEU A 157 -3.68 -4.91 11.25
CA LEU A 157 -3.12 -5.10 9.92
C LEU A 157 -3.94 -4.37 8.85
N ARG A 158 -5.27 -4.53 8.88
CA ARG A 158 -6.18 -3.85 7.94
C ARG A 158 -6.10 -2.33 8.06
N SER A 159 -6.04 -1.77 9.26
CA SER A 159 -5.91 -0.32 9.45
C SER A 159 -4.54 0.18 8.97
N GLY A 160 -3.46 -0.57 9.23
CA GLY A 160 -2.12 -0.27 8.73
C GLY A 160 -2.03 -0.30 7.20
N GLU A 161 -2.68 -1.28 6.55
CA GLU A 161 -2.76 -1.34 5.09
C GLU A 161 -3.50 -0.15 4.49
N GLN A 162 -4.64 0.22 5.07
CA GLN A 162 -5.40 1.40 4.64
C GLN A 162 -4.56 2.69 4.78
N GLY A 163 -3.84 2.84 5.90
CA GLY A 163 -2.95 3.98 6.12
C GLY A 163 -1.82 4.05 5.09
N ARG A 164 -1.21 2.90 4.76
CA ARG A 164 -0.14 2.82 3.75
C ARG A 164 -0.65 3.18 2.35
N GLN A 165 -1.83 2.69 1.99
CA GLN A 165 -2.44 2.99 0.69
C GLN A 165 -2.74 4.48 0.55
N ALA A 166 -3.32 5.10 1.58
CA ALA A 166 -3.57 6.54 1.59
C ALA A 166 -2.26 7.35 1.50
N ALA A 167 -1.19 6.92 2.18
CA ALA A 167 0.11 7.57 2.11
C ALA A 167 0.74 7.46 0.71
N LEU A 168 0.62 6.31 0.05
CA LEU A 168 1.10 6.11 -1.32
C LEU A 168 0.32 6.97 -2.33
N GLU A 169 -1.01 7.06 -2.19
CA GLU A 169 -1.84 7.92 -3.03
C GLU A 169 -1.47 9.39 -2.89
N GLU A 170 -1.25 9.86 -1.66
CA GLU A 170 -0.81 11.22 -1.40
C GLU A 170 0.60 11.49 -1.95
N ALA A 171 1.54 10.57 -1.76
CA ALA A 171 2.88 10.68 -2.32
C ALA A 171 2.85 10.72 -3.85
N THR A 172 1.99 9.92 -4.47
CA THR A 172 1.81 9.89 -5.94
C THR A 172 1.22 11.21 -6.43
N ARG A 173 0.17 11.74 -5.80
CA ARG A 173 -0.39 13.06 -6.13
C ARG A 173 0.65 14.17 -6.06
N ARG A 174 1.42 14.22 -4.98
CA ARG A 174 2.50 15.22 -4.83
C ARG A 174 3.60 15.05 -5.88
N ALA A 175 3.96 13.81 -6.20
CA ALA A 175 4.93 13.55 -7.25
C ALA A 175 4.43 14.05 -8.62
N ASP A 176 3.14 13.86 -8.92
CA ASP A 176 2.51 14.35 -10.14
C ASP A 176 2.48 15.89 -10.18
N GLU A 177 2.05 16.54 -9.09
CA GLU A 177 2.05 18.00 -8.96
C GLU A 177 3.45 18.59 -9.18
N LEU A 178 4.45 18.03 -8.52
CA LEU A 178 5.85 18.43 -8.68
C LEU A 178 6.37 18.15 -10.09
N GLY A 179 5.96 17.03 -10.70
CA GLY A 179 6.33 16.68 -12.08
C GLY A 179 5.73 17.65 -13.10
N ILE A 180 4.50 18.12 -12.89
CA ILE A 180 3.88 19.16 -13.72
C ILE A 180 4.61 20.50 -13.54
N LEU A 181 4.90 20.91 -12.30
CA LEU A 181 5.64 22.14 -12.01
C LEU A 181 7.06 22.13 -12.59
N ALA A 182 7.76 21.01 -12.48
CA ALA A 182 9.10 20.82 -13.04
C ALA A 182 9.11 20.67 -14.57
N GLY A 183 7.95 20.48 -15.18
CA GLY A 183 7.82 20.28 -16.62
C GLY A 183 8.12 18.86 -17.11
N THR A 184 8.28 17.90 -16.22
CA THR A 184 8.59 16.49 -16.57
C THR A 184 7.34 15.66 -16.87
N LEU A 185 6.16 16.15 -16.52
CA LEU A 185 4.87 15.53 -16.84
C LEU A 185 4.00 16.45 -17.71
N PRO A 186 3.15 15.87 -18.59
CA PRO A 186 2.20 16.63 -19.37
C PRO A 186 1.08 17.17 -18.47
N ALA A 187 0.40 18.22 -18.91
CA ALA A 187 -0.72 18.81 -18.21
C ALA A 187 -1.87 19.14 -19.17
N ARG A 188 -3.09 19.12 -18.64
CA ARG A 188 -4.30 19.51 -19.35
C ARG A 188 -5.20 20.33 -18.43
N GLY A 189 -5.83 21.35 -18.97
CA GLY A 189 -6.72 22.22 -18.22
C GLY A 189 -7.27 23.34 -19.10
N PRO A 190 -8.13 24.21 -18.56
CA PRO A 190 -8.55 25.40 -19.27
C PRO A 190 -7.35 26.30 -19.55
N GLY A 191 -7.43 27.10 -20.61
CA GLY A 191 -6.36 28.03 -20.94
C GLY A 191 -6.49 28.64 -22.32
N LEU A 192 -5.36 29.02 -22.92
CA LEU A 192 -5.30 29.76 -24.18
C LEU A 192 -4.37 29.11 -25.20
N SER A 193 -4.65 29.36 -26.47
CA SER A 193 -3.71 29.25 -27.57
C SER A 193 -3.38 30.66 -28.08
N VAL A 194 -2.12 31.06 -27.94
CA VAL A 194 -1.63 32.40 -28.30
C VAL A 194 -0.69 32.26 -29.50
N ARG A 195 -1.16 32.63 -30.68
CA ARG A 195 -0.46 32.47 -31.95
C ARG A 195 0.11 33.79 -32.44
N PHE A 196 1.41 33.79 -32.71
CA PHE A 196 2.16 34.92 -33.23
C PHE A 196 2.36 34.77 -34.74
N GLU A 197 1.87 35.75 -35.48
CA GLU A 197 2.07 35.87 -36.92
C GLU A 197 3.05 37.02 -37.18
N ALA A 198 4.19 36.69 -37.78
CA ALA A 198 5.15 37.70 -38.20
C ALA A 198 4.56 38.56 -39.34
N GLY A 199 4.90 39.84 -39.32
CA GLY A 199 4.54 40.78 -40.38
C GLY A 199 5.78 41.24 -41.14
N ALA A 200 5.98 42.57 -41.19
CA ALA A 200 7.16 43.16 -41.81
C ALA A 200 8.47 42.82 -41.09
N LYS A 201 8.41 42.62 -39.76
CA LYS A 201 9.54 42.17 -38.93
C LYS A 201 9.27 40.77 -38.39
N PRO A 202 10.33 39.95 -38.20
CA PRO A 202 10.20 38.68 -37.49
C PRO A 202 9.78 38.91 -36.03
N ILE A 203 9.11 37.93 -35.46
CA ILE A 203 8.78 37.93 -34.02
C ILE A 203 10.07 37.68 -33.25
N SER A 204 10.53 38.68 -32.48
CA SER A 204 11.78 38.54 -31.72
C SER A 204 11.59 37.71 -30.45
N ALA A 205 12.68 37.12 -29.99
CA ALA A 205 12.77 36.38 -28.72
C ALA A 205 12.30 37.23 -27.53
N TYR A 206 12.61 38.53 -27.54
CA TYR A 206 12.13 39.46 -26.52
C TYR A 206 10.60 39.53 -26.47
N ARG A 207 9.91 39.59 -27.61
CA ARG A 207 8.43 39.63 -27.65
C ARG A 207 7.80 38.36 -27.13
N VAL A 208 8.40 37.21 -27.45
CA VAL A 208 7.94 35.92 -26.94
C VAL A 208 8.17 35.82 -25.43
N LEU A 209 9.34 36.25 -24.94
CA LEU A 209 9.63 36.28 -23.51
C LEU A 209 8.64 37.19 -22.78
N ASP A 210 8.39 38.39 -23.28
CA ASP A 210 7.42 39.33 -22.71
C ASP A 210 6.03 38.68 -22.56
N ALA A 211 5.56 37.97 -23.60
CA ALA A 211 4.31 37.21 -23.53
C ALA A 211 4.33 36.13 -22.46
N VAL A 212 5.42 35.38 -22.34
CA VAL A 212 5.59 34.35 -21.30
C VAL A 212 5.56 34.98 -19.91
N GLN A 213 6.15 36.16 -19.74
CA GLN A 213 6.19 36.85 -18.45
C GLN A 213 4.83 37.43 -18.07
N GLU A 214 4.09 38.02 -19.02
CA GLU A 214 2.71 38.48 -18.81
C GLU A 214 1.78 37.31 -18.45
N LEU A 215 1.89 36.18 -19.16
CA LEU A 215 1.13 34.97 -18.85
C LEU A 215 1.45 34.43 -17.44
N ARG A 216 2.72 34.41 -17.03
CA ARG A 216 3.12 34.05 -15.66
C ARG A 216 2.52 35.00 -14.63
N GLY A 217 2.59 36.31 -14.87
CA GLY A 217 1.98 37.32 -14.01
C GLY A 217 0.47 37.17 -13.87
N ALA A 218 -0.18 36.63 -14.91
CA ALA A 218 -1.61 36.35 -14.96
C ALA A 218 -2.02 34.97 -14.42
N GLY A 219 -1.10 34.19 -13.84
CA GLY A 219 -1.41 32.90 -13.23
C GLY A 219 -1.32 31.70 -14.18
N ALA A 220 -0.51 31.77 -15.22
CA ALA A 220 -0.20 30.59 -16.04
C ALA A 220 0.48 29.49 -15.20
N GLU A 221 -0.06 28.28 -15.28
CA GLU A 221 0.39 27.11 -14.49
C GLU A 221 1.34 26.22 -15.30
N ALA A 222 1.07 26.04 -16.60
CA ALA A 222 1.91 25.26 -17.51
C ALA A 222 1.88 25.87 -18.92
N MET A 223 3.01 25.83 -19.60
CA MET A 223 3.16 26.43 -20.93
C MET A 223 4.05 25.58 -21.84
N GLN A 224 3.73 25.58 -23.13
CA GLN A 224 4.66 25.18 -24.18
C GLN A 224 4.62 26.17 -25.32
N ILE A 225 5.70 26.24 -26.08
CA ILE A 225 5.76 26.97 -27.36
C ILE A 225 6.05 26.01 -28.49
N SER A 226 5.31 26.11 -29.58
CA SER A 226 5.52 25.34 -30.80
C SER A 226 5.82 26.24 -32.00
N GLY A 227 6.65 25.75 -32.91
CA GLY A 227 6.84 26.31 -34.24
C GLY A 227 5.87 25.71 -35.27
N GLY A 228 5.78 26.35 -36.44
CA GLY A 228 5.06 25.85 -37.61
C GLY A 228 5.69 24.60 -38.24
N ASP A 229 6.92 24.28 -37.86
CA ASP A 229 7.64 23.04 -38.18
C ASP A 229 7.22 21.85 -37.30
N GLY A 230 6.32 22.05 -36.35
CA GLY A 230 5.83 21.02 -35.44
C GLY A 230 6.74 20.72 -34.24
N ALA A 231 7.89 21.40 -34.12
CA ALA A 231 8.72 21.30 -32.93
C ALA A 231 8.06 22.06 -31.76
N ALA A 232 8.10 21.50 -30.56
CA ALA A 232 7.48 22.08 -29.37
C ALA A 232 8.38 22.00 -28.14
N VAL A 233 8.43 23.07 -27.34
CA VAL A 233 9.27 23.21 -26.16
C VAL A 233 8.43 23.50 -24.91
N ARG A 234 8.63 22.70 -23.86
CA ARG A 234 8.08 22.96 -22.53
C ARG A 234 8.75 24.19 -21.94
N ILE A 235 7.97 25.19 -21.55
CA ILE A 235 8.47 26.38 -20.91
C ILE A 235 8.47 26.15 -19.40
N ILE A 236 9.64 26.23 -18.79
CA ILE A 236 9.88 26.16 -17.34
C ILE A 236 10.65 27.39 -16.86
N ALA A 237 10.96 27.46 -15.56
CA ALA A 237 11.62 28.61 -14.96
C ALA A 237 12.96 28.98 -15.64
N SER A 238 13.76 28.00 -16.04
CA SER A 238 15.08 28.19 -16.66
C SER A 238 15.05 28.28 -18.19
N THR A 239 13.88 28.21 -18.83
CA THR A 239 13.77 28.31 -20.29
C THR A 239 14.25 29.67 -20.76
N TYR A 240 15.11 29.67 -21.77
CA TYR A 240 15.65 30.88 -22.40
C TYR A 240 15.23 30.94 -23.88
N PHE A 241 15.25 32.16 -24.42
CA PHE A 241 14.84 32.48 -25.79
C PHE A 241 15.96 33.30 -26.46
N LEU A 242 16.34 32.94 -27.67
CA LEU A 242 17.31 33.69 -28.49
C LEU A 242 16.77 33.87 -29.91
N ASP A 243 17.09 35.00 -30.54
CA ASP A 243 16.81 35.21 -31.95
C ASP A 243 17.68 34.28 -32.81
N GLY A 244 17.06 33.56 -33.74
CA GLY A 244 17.71 32.71 -34.72
C GLY A 244 17.93 33.41 -36.05
N ALA A 245 18.61 32.72 -36.98
CA ALA A 245 18.75 33.20 -38.34
C ALA A 245 17.39 33.17 -39.06
N GLY A 246 17.14 34.12 -39.96
CA GLY A 246 15.93 34.10 -40.80
C GLY A 246 14.59 34.27 -40.06
N GLY A 247 14.61 34.79 -38.82
CA GLY A 247 13.39 34.96 -38.01
C GLY A 247 12.96 33.70 -37.26
N GLU A 248 13.82 32.69 -37.19
CA GLU A 248 13.67 31.55 -36.28
C GLU A 248 13.80 31.98 -34.82
N LEU A 249 13.32 31.13 -33.92
CA LEU A 249 13.48 31.29 -32.48
C LEU A 249 14.25 30.09 -31.92
N VAL A 250 15.26 30.32 -31.08
CA VAL A 250 15.91 29.25 -30.32
C VAL A 250 15.33 29.25 -28.90
N VAL A 251 14.65 28.17 -28.52
CA VAL A 251 14.03 27.99 -27.20
C VAL A 251 14.65 26.79 -26.51
N ASP A 252 15.32 27.03 -25.38
CA ASP A 252 16.04 25.99 -24.63
C ASP A 252 16.94 25.11 -25.53
N GLY A 253 17.66 25.77 -26.44
CA GLY A 253 18.58 25.14 -27.40
C GLY A 253 17.92 24.55 -28.65
N ARG A 254 16.59 24.54 -28.75
CA ARG A 254 15.85 24.05 -29.92
C ARG A 254 15.42 25.18 -30.85
N ARG A 255 15.75 25.07 -32.13
CA ARG A 255 15.28 25.98 -33.17
C ARG A 255 13.82 25.68 -33.51
N LEU A 256 13.02 26.73 -33.60
CA LEU A 256 11.62 26.73 -34.01
C LEU A 256 11.46 27.68 -35.20
N SER A 257 10.73 27.25 -36.21
CA SER A 257 10.33 28.07 -37.36
C SER A 257 8.92 28.62 -37.17
N GLY A 258 8.68 29.86 -37.59
CA GLY A 258 7.36 30.48 -37.46
C GLY A 258 6.28 29.83 -38.35
N PRO A 259 4.98 30.08 -38.07
CA PRO A 259 4.44 30.88 -36.96
C PRO A 259 4.62 30.21 -35.60
N PHE A 260 4.67 31.00 -34.52
CA PHE A 260 4.86 30.49 -33.16
C PHE A 260 3.55 30.44 -32.42
N THR A 261 3.29 29.38 -31.66
CA THR A 261 2.10 29.28 -30.82
C THR A 261 2.49 28.92 -29.40
N ILE A 262 2.07 29.72 -28.43
CA ILE A 262 2.13 29.37 -27.01
C ILE A 262 0.81 28.71 -26.63
N THR A 263 0.86 27.47 -26.17
CA THR A 263 -0.26 26.82 -25.48
C THR A 263 -0.04 26.96 -23.99
N VAL A 264 -1.01 27.53 -23.29
CA VAL A 264 -0.91 27.84 -21.86
C VAL A 264 -2.14 27.35 -21.11
N ILE A 265 -1.94 26.81 -19.91
CA ILE A 265 -2.97 26.41 -18.96
C ILE A 265 -3.03 27.44 -17.83
N GLY A 266 -4.25 27.83 -17.44
CA GLY A 266 -4.54 28.82 -16.41
C GLY A 266 -5.94 29.42 -16.62
N ASP A 267 -6.28 30.48 -15.89
CA ASP A 267 -7.55 31.19 -16.11
C ASP A 267 -7.53 31.97 -17.44
N PRO A 268 -8.31 31.56 -18.47
CA PRO A 268 -8.21 32.15 -19.80
C PRO A 268 -8.60 33.64 -19.82
N THR A 269 -9.58 34.04 -18.99
CA THR A 269 -10.06 35.42 -18.94
C THR A 269 -8.98 36.37 -18.42
N THR A 270 -8.32 35.99 -17.33
CA THR A 270 -7.23 36.77 -16.70
C THR A 270 -6.04 36.88 -17.64
N MET A 271 -5.62 35.75 -18.23
CA MET A 271 -4.50 35.72 -19.17
C MET A 271 -4.77 36.52 -20.46
N ALA A 272 -5.97 36.39 -21.04
CA ALA A 272 -6.33 37.14 -22.25
C ALA A 272 -6.39 38.64 -21.99
N THR A 273 -6.81 39.04 -20.79
CA THR A 273 -6.79 40.44 -20.35
C THR A 273 -5.37 40.97 -20.22
N ALA A 274 -4.47 40.21 -19.58
CA ALA A 274 -3.06 40.59 -19.41
C ALA A 274 -2.36 40.85 -20.76
N LEU A 275 -2.55 39.97 -21.74
CA LEU A 275 -1.96 40.11 -23.07
C LEU A 275 -2.47 41.33 -23.86
N LYS A 276 -3.66 41.84 -23.52
CA LYS A 276 -4.33 42.97 -24.19
C LYS A 276 -4.17 44.30 -23.44
N ILE A 277 -3.42 44.33 -22.33
CA ILE A 277 -3.14 45.57 -21.61
C ILE A 277 -2.51 46.58 -22.59
N PRO A 278 -2.98 47.84 -22.63
CA PRO A 278 -2.43 48.86 -23.52
C PRO A 278 -0.91 49.00 -23.36
N GLY A 279 -0.19 48.97 -24.49
CA GLY A 279 1.28 48.97 -24.52
C GLY A 279 1.93 47.59 -24.27
N GLY A 280 1.14 46.56 -23.97
CA GLY A 280 1.62 45.19 -23.77
C GLY A 280 1.91 44.43 -25.06
N VAL A 281 1.94 43.10 -24.96
CA VAL A 281 2.42 42.17 -25.98
C VAL A 281 1.71 42.34 -27.33
N ALA A 282 0.38 42.31 -27.36
CA ALA A 282 -0.37 42.37 -28.61
C ALA A 282 -0.18 43.70 -29.34
N ALA A 283 -0.20 44.83 -28.62
CA ALA A 283 0.04 46.16 -29.17
C ALA A 283 1.47 46.32 -29.68
N SER A 284 2.44 45.79 -28.93
CA SER A 284 3.86 45.79 -29.29
C SER A 284 4.15 45.02 -30.58
N VAL A 285 3.59 43.80 -30.72
CA VAL A 285 3.75 42.98 -31.94
C VAL A 285 3.04 43.64 -33.13
N ALA A 286 1.86 44.22 -32.92
CA ALA A 286 1.15 44.98 -33.95
C ALA A 286 1.94 46.23 -34.41
N GLY A 287 2.61 46.92 -33.49
CA GLY A 287 3.50 48.05 -33.82
C GLY A 287 4.71 47.66 -34.66
N ASP A 288 5.15 46.40 -34.57
CA ASP A 288 6.18 45.80 -35.42
C ASP A 288 5.62 45.24 -36.75
N GLY A 289 4.31 45.41 -36.99
CA GLY A 289 3.58 45.01 -38.18
C GLY A 289 3.06 43.57 -38.18
N GLY A 290 3.26 42.82 -37.09
CA GLY A 290 2.77 41.47 -36.92
C GLY A 290 1.37 41.41 -36.28
N ASN A 291 0.95 40.21 -35.87
CA ASN A 291 -0.33 39.99 -35.23
C ASN A 291 -0.24 38.91 -34.14
N VAL A 292 -1.08 39.05 -33.10
CA VAL A 292 -1.22 38.05 -32.02
C VAL A 292 -2.68 37.63 -31.95
N ILE A 293 -2.93 36.34 -32.16
CA ILE A 293 -4.25 35.75 -32.15
C ILE A 293 -4.38 34.93 -30.87
N VAL A 294 -5.35 35.29 -30.03
CA VAL A 294 -5.62 34.63 -28.75
C VAL A 294 -6.94 33.88 -28.87
N GLU A 295 -6.89 32.58 -28.64
CA GLU A 295 -8.05 31.68 -28.67
C GLU A 295 -8.24 31.01 -27.31
N ASP A 296 -9.45 31.09 -26.77
CA ASP A 296 -9.82 30.38 -25.56
C ASP A 296 -9.91 28.87 -25.84
N ARG A 297 -9.43 28.07 -24.88
CA ARG A 297 -9.46 26.62 -24.94
C ARG A 297 -10.07 26.08 -23.65
N GLU A 298 -11.19 25.37 -23.78
CA GLU A 298 -11.78 24.62 -22.66
C GLU A 298 -10.78 23.56 -22.15
N VAL A 299 -10.03 22.96 -23.07
CA VAL A 299 -8.94 22.02 -22.75
C VAL A 299 -7.72 22.38 -23.60
N ALA A 300 -6.79 23.11 -23.00
CA ALA A 300 -5.43 23.26 -23.48
C ALA A 300 -4.59 22.05 -23.04
N GLU A 301 -3.77 21.53 -23.95
CA GLU A 301 -2.87 20.40 -23.69
C GLU A 301 -1.41 20.85 -23.82
N VAL A 302 -0.68 20.75 -22.72
CA VAL A 302 0.77 20.97 -22.67
C VAL A 302 1.43 19.60 -22.61
N SER A 303 1.78 19.07 -23.77
CA SER A 303 2.34 17.73 -23.93
C SER A 303 3.87 17.70 -24.01
N ALA A 304 4.49 18.82 -24.37
CA ALA A 304 5.94 18.94 -24.37
C ALA A 304 6.50 18.80 -22.93
N LEU A 305 7.62 18.09 -22.81
CA LEU A 305 8.30 17.82 -21.55
C LEU A 305 9.68 18.46 -21.53
N HIS A 306 10.12 18.85 -20.33
CA HIS A 306 11.50 19.22 -20.04
C HIS A 306 12.26 17.98 -19.54
N ALA A 307 13.45 17.76 -20.09
CA ALA A 307 14.28 16.64 -19.69
C ALA A 307 14.99 16.98 -18.36
N PRO A 308 14.88 16.16 -17.31
CA PRO A 308 15.55 16.43 -16.05
C PRO A 308 17.08 16.43 -16.24
N VAL A 309 17.73 17.43 -15.68
CA VAL A 309 19.20 17.55 -15.71
C VAL A 309 19.79 16.71 -14.59
N LYS A 310 20.80 15.90 -14.93
CA LYS A 310 21.57 15.17 -13.92
C LYS A 310 22.42 16.17 -13.13
N LEU A 311 22.13 16.29 -11.83
CA LEU A 311 22.90 17.13 -10.92
C LEU A 311 24.20 16.41 -10.52
N GLU A 312 25.34 17.07 -10.70
CA GLU A 312 26.65 16.50 -10.32
C GLU A 312 26.99 16.72 -8.85
N HIS A 313 26.56 17.86 -8.28
CA HIS A 313 26.92 18.30 -6.93
C HIS A 313 25.75 18.36 -5.95
N ALA A 314 24.51 18.32 -6.43
CA ALA A 314 23.31 18.41 -5.60
C ALA A 314 22.55 17.08 -5.60
N ARG A 315 21.91 16.76 -4.46
CA ARG A 315 21.03 15.60 -4.29
C ARG A 315 19.78 16.02 -3.54
N PRO A 316 18.60 15.45 -3.85
CA PRO A 316 17.41 15.62 -3.02
C PRO A 316 17.69 15.15 -1.58
N VAL A 317 17.10 15.83 -0.61
CA VAL A 317 17.07 15.35 0.79
C VAL A 317 16.06 14.21 0.87
N SER A 318 16.43 13.13 1.55
CA SER A 318 15.59 11.94 1.81
C SER A 318 14.96 12.01 3.18
#